data_AF-A0A1I3U257-F1
#
_entry.id   AF-A0A1I3U257-F1
#
_cell.length_a   1.000
_cell.length_b   1.000
_cell.length_c   1.000
_cell.angle_alpha   90.00
_cell.angle_beta   90.00
_cell.angle_gamma   90.00
#
_symmetry.space_group_name_H-M   'P 1'
#
loop_
_entity.id
_entity.type
_entity.pdbx_description
1 polymer ?
#
loop_
_entity_poly.entity_id
_entity_poly.type
_entity_poly.pdbx_seq_one_letter_code
_entity_poly.pdbx_strand_id
1 'polypeptide(L)' 'MKQRRIADIASSWTVVLTTPGGETVAAGNWPHGDEAHDWARDINIRRLARVRAVLPLVPATDLITDLVRGEWT' A
#
# COMPACT_ATOMS: atom_id res chain seq x y z
N MET A 1 -4.42 -25.88 2.21
CA MET A 1 -4.77 -24.53 2.72
C MET A 1 -4.67 -23.54 1.57
N LYS A 2 -5.58 -22.56 1.50
CA LYS A 2 -5.58 -21.55 0.45
C LYS A 2 -4.68 -20.41 0.91
N GLN A 3 -3.50 -20.24 0.29
CA GLN A 3 -2.62 -19.09 0.56
C GLN A 3 -3.42 -17.80 0.38
N ARG A 4 -3.33 -16.89 1.36
CA ARG A 4 -3.93 -15.56 1.29
C ARG A 4 -2.90 -14.57 0.76
N ARG A 5 -3.27 -13.73 -0.19
CA ARG A 5 -2.39 -12.64 -0.63
C ARG A 5 -2.50 -11.50 0.37
N ILE A 6 -1.42 -10.76 0.56
CA ILE A 6 -1.38 -9.56 1.43
C ILE A 6 -2.51 -8.58 1.07
N ALA A 7 -2.79 -8.43 -0.23
CA ALA A 7 -3.88 -7.59 -0.73
C ALA A 7 -5.27 -8.03 -0.26
N ASP A 8 -5.48 -9.32 0.00
CA ASP A 8 -6.79 -9.87 0.40
C ASP A 8 -7.09 -9.63 1.90
N ILE A 9 -6.08 -9.26 2.70
CA ILE A 9 -6.20 -8.96 4.15
C ILE A 9 -5.82 -7.51 4.50
N ALA A 10 -5.52 -6.70 3.49
CA ALA A 10 -5.22 -5.30 3.67
C ALA A 10 -6.45 -4.59 4.25
N SER A 11 -6.30 -3.92 5.39
CA SER A 11 -7.36 -3.09 5.97
C SER A 11 -7.37 -1.69 5.37
N SER A 12 -6.25 -1.29 4.77
CA SER A 12 -6.07 0.00 4.09
C SER A 12 -4.87 -0.07 3.15
N TRP A 13 -4.61 1.03 2.44
CA TRP A 13 -3.56 1.18 1.45
C TRP A 13 -2.83 2.50 1.64
N THR A 14 -1.56 2.56 1.29
CA THR A 14 -0.79 3.80 1.27
C THR A 14 -0.04 3.95 -0.04
N VAL A 15 0.06 5.19 -0.52
CA VAL A 15 0.87 5.53 -1.69
C VAL A 15 2.20 6.07 -1.21
N VAL A 16 3.28 5.43 -1.61
CA VAL A 16 4.65 5.91 -1.37
C VAL A 16 5.07 6.75 -2.56
N LEU A 17 5.50 7.99 -2.28
CA LEU A 17 5.94 8.93 -3.30
C LEU A 17 7.23 9.62 -2.89
N THR A 18 7.98 10.08 -3.89
CA THR A 18 9.09 11.01 -3.70
C THR A 18 8.62 12.41 -4.08
N THR A 19 8.69 13.34 -3.13
CA THR A 19 8.31 14.75 -3.32
C THR A 19 9.30 15.44 -4.25
N PRO A 20 8.95 16.61 -4.83
CA PRO A 20 9.90 17.40 -5.63
C PRO A 20 11.17 17.80 -4.87
N GLY A 21 11.10 17.90 -3.54
CA GLY A 21 12.25 18.14 -2.67
C GLY A 21 13.17 16.93 -2.46
N GLY A 22 12.80 15.76 -2.99
CA GLY A 22 13.59 14.53 -2.93
C GLY A 22 13.26 13.61 -1.75
N GLU A 23 12.42 14.04 -0.81
CA GLU A 23 11.98 13.23 0.32
C GLU A 23 11.02 12.12 -0.12
N THR A 24 11.15 10.93 0.46
CA THR A 24 10.22 9.82 0.19
C THR A 24 9.31 9.62 1.39
N VAL A 25 8.00 9.69 1.17
CA VAL A 25 6.99 9.68 2.21
C VAL A 25 5.83 8.73 1.87
N ALA A 26 5.18 8.20 2.90
CA ALA A 26 3.88 7.57 2.79
C ALA A 26 2.81 8.68 2.82
N ALA A 27 2.04 8.82 1.75
CA ALA A 27 1.21 10.00 1.50
C ALA A 27 -0.13 10.02 2.25
N GLY A 28 -0.52 8.91 2.87
CA GLY A 28 -1.81 8.81 3.56
C GLY A 28 -2.29 7.37 3.70
N ASN A 29 -3.57 7.24 4.02
CA ASN A 29 -4.27 5.98 4.21
C ASN A 29 -5.58 6.01 3.42
N TRP A 30 -5.78 5.00 2.57
CA TRP A 30 -7.01 4.78 1.81
C TRP A 30 -7.66 3.47 2.24
N PRO A 31 -8.97 3.44 2.54
CA PRO A 31 -9.67 2.21 2.86
C PRO A 31 -9.67 1.21 1.70
N HIS A 32 -9.69 1.70 0.45
CA HIS A 32 -9.80 0.88 -0.74
C HIS A 32 -8.58 1.04 -1.66
N GLY A 33 -8.15 -0.08 -2.24
CA GLY A 33 -6.92 -0.14 -3.04
C GLY A 33 -7.05 0.55 -4.39
N ASP A 34 -8.22 0.50 -5.01
CA ASP A 34 -8.56 1.20 -6.24
C ASP A 34 -8.48 2.73 -6.07
N GLU A 35 -9.03 3.27 -4.98
CA GLU A 35 -8.91 4.71 -4.65
C GLU A 35 -7.45 5.15 -4.52
N ALA A 36 -6.62 4.35 -3.85
CA ALA A 36 -5.18 4.62 -3.73
C ALA A 36 -4.47 4.60 -5.09
N HIS A 37 -4.82 3.66 -5.97
CA HIS A 37 -4.27 3.56 -7.32
C HIS A 37 -4.70 4.73 -8.21
N ASP A 38 -5.97 5.15 -8.13
CA ASP A 38 -6.48 6.26 -8.90
C ASP A 38 -5.85 7.58 -8.46
N TRP A 39 -5.68 7.78 -7.15
CA TRP A 39 -4.95 8.92 -6.63
C TRP A 39 -3.48 8.92 -7.08
N ALA A 40 -2.79 7.77 -6.97
CA ALA A 40 -1.42 7.63 -7.45
C ALA A 40 -1.28 7.94 -8.95
N ARG A 41 -2.25 7.51 -9.76
CA ARG A 41 -2.30 7.80 -11.19
C ARG A 41 -2.45 9.30 -11.44
N ASP A 42 -3.36 9.98 -10.74
CA ASP A 42 -3.57 11.42 -10.87
C ASP A 42 -2.31 12.22 -10.51
N ILE A 43 -1.62 11.85 -9.42
CA ILE A 43 -0.36 12.46 -9.00
C ILE A 43 0.72 12.33 -10.08
N ASN A 44 0.87 11.14 -10.67
CA ASN A 44 1.83 10.91 -11.75
C ASN A 44 1.46 11.70 -13.03
N ILE A 45 0.18 11.71 -13.42
CA ILE A 45 -0.30 12.44 -14.62
C ILE A 45 -0.03 13.94 -14.47
N ARG A 46 -0.35 14.50 -13.30
CA ARG A 46 -0.13 15.92 -12.99
C ARG A 46 1.33 16.25 -12.67
N ARG A 47 2.21 15.24 -12.62
CA ARG A 47 3.64 15.37 -12.30
C ARG A 47 3.91 16.11 -10.98
N LEU A 48 3.02 15.93 -9.99
CA LEU A 48 3.12 16.61 -8.69
C LEU A 48 4.20 15.97 -7.79
N ALA A 49 4.38 14.67 -7.92
CA ALA A 49 5.40 13.88 -7.24
C ALA A 49 5.69 12.61 -8.05
N ARG A 50 6.81 11.94 -7.76
CA ARG A 50 7.12 10.64 -8.35
C ARG A 50 6.53 9.54 -7.49
N VAL A 51 5.47 8.88 -7.95
CA VAL A 51 4.95 7.70 -7.25
C VAL A 51 5.95 6.56 -7.34
N ARG A 52 6.21 5.91 -6.20
CA ARG A 52 7.12 4.76 -6.08
C ARG A 52 6.37 3.44 -5.97
N ALA A 53 5.32 3.40 -5.16
CA ALA A 53 4.54 2.20 -4.93
C ALA A 53 3.15 2.55 -4.36
N VAL A 54 2.21 1.62 -4.53
CA VAL A 54 0.97 1.55 -3.76
C VAL A 54 1.05 0.28 -2.93
N LEU A 55 1.04 0.41 -1.61
CA LEU A 55 1.32 -0.68 -0.68
C LEU A 55 0.10 -0.97 0.20
N PRO A 56 -0.24 -2.26 0.39
CA PRO A 56 -1.26 -2.63 1.36
C PRO A 56 -0.74 -2.40 2.79
N LEU A 57 -1.62 -1.92 3.66
CA LEU A 57 -1.41 -1.83 5.10
C LEU A 57 -2.25 -2.92 5.77
N VAL A 58 -1.56 -3.81 6.46
CA VAL A 58 -2.15 -4.95 7.17
C VAL A 58 -2.04 -4.70 8.68
N PRO A 59 -3.10 -4.96 9.48
CA PRO A 59 -2.98 -4.91 10.93
C PRO A 59 -1.89 -5.85 11.43
N ALA A 60 -1.06 -5.38 12.37
CA ALA A 60 0.06 -6.16 12.89
C ALA A 60 -0.38 -7.51 13.50
N THR A 61 -1.58 -7.56 14.09
CA THR A 61 -2.17 -8.78 14.65
C THR A 61 -2.40 -9.86 13.58
N ASP A 62 -2.87 -9.45 12.41
CA ASP A 62 -3.18 -10.35 11.30
C ASP A 62 -1.89 -10.82 10.63
N LEU A 63 -0.93 -9.90 10.48
CA LEU A 63 0.42 -10.20 10.01
C LEU A 63 1.11 -11.25 10.91
N ILE A 64 1.09 -11.07 12.24
CA ILE A 64 1.72 -12.02 13.17
C ILE A 64 1.04 -13.39 13.11
N THR A 65 -0.29 -13.40 13.09
CA THR A 65 -1.08 -14.63 13.04
C THR A 65 -0.74 -15.47 11.82
N ASP A 66 -0.65 -14.84 10.65
CA ASP A 66 -0.41 -15.54 9.40
C ASP A 66 1.08 -15.85 9.16
N LEU A 67 2.02 -15.04 9.68
CA LEU A 67 3.46 -15.36 9.70
C LEU A 67 3.76 -16.59 10.56
N VAL A 68 3.17 -16.69 11.76
CA VAL A 68 3.32 -17.85 12.65
C VAL A 68 2.80 -19.14 12.00
N ARG A 69 1.77 -19.03 11.15
CA ARG A 69 1.20 -20.16 10.40
C ARG A 69 1.97 -20.53 9.13
N GLY A 70 2.98 -19.75 8.74
CA GLY A 70 3.77 -19.98 7.53
C GLY A 70 2.97 -19.82 6.24
N GLU A 71 1.95 -18.95 6.23
CA GLU A 71 0.97 -18.85 5.14
C GLU A 71 1.30 -17.80 4.07
N TRP A 72 2.47 -17.14 4.15
CA TRP A 72 2.85 -16.02 3.27
C TRP A 72 3.82 -16.42 2.14
N THR A 73 3.56 -15.90 0.94
CA THR A 73 4.46 -15.90 -0.25
C THR A 73 4.30 -14.60 -1.01
#